data_AF-A0A7S2HVE5-F1
#
_entry.id   AF-A0A7S2HVE5-F1
#
_cell.length_a   1.000
_cell.length_b   1.000
_cell.length_c   1.000
_cell.angle_alpha   90.00
_cell.angle_beta   90.00
_cell.angle_gamma   90.00
#
_symmetry.space_group_name_H-M   'P 1'
#
loop_
_entity.id
_entity.type
_entity.pdbx_description
1 polymer ?
#
loop_
_entity_poly.entity_id
_entity_poly.type
_entity_poly.pdbx_seq_one_letter_code
_entity_poly.pdbx_strand_id
1 'polypeptide(L)'
;MMGRAGRPQYDKSGHGIVITQHSELQYYLSLNNQQLPVESQLLSALPDLVNAELVLGTIQTRQDAVNWLGYSYLYVRMMHAPRLYGISPDEAEEDQLLEQRR
;
A
#
# COMPACT_ATOMS: atom_id res chain seq x y z
N MET A 1 -13.77 -14.30 -4.18
CA MET A 1 -14.38 -15.60 -4.50
C MET A 1 -14.28 -16.59 -3.34
N MET A 2 -13.12 -16.73 -2.69
CA MET A 2 -12.93 -17.70 -1.60
C MET A 2 -13.84 -17.48 -0.38
N GLY A 3 -14.19 -16.23 -0.04
CA GLY A 3 -15.16 -15.91 1.01
C GLY A 3 -16.62 -16.34 0.73
N ARG A 4 -16.90 -16.97 -0.41
CA ARG A 4 -18.19 -17.60 -0.72
C ARG A 4 -18.17 -19.13 -0.59
N ALA A 5 -17.05 -19.71 -0.17
CA ALA A 5 -16.95 -21.15 0.06
C ALA A 5 -17.71 -21.51 1.35
N GLY A 6 -18.83 -22.23 1.20
CA GLY A 6 -19.73 -22.61 2.29
C GLY A 6 -20.90 -21.64 2.44
N ARG A 7 -22.11 -22.18 2.61
CA ARG A 7 -23.32 -21.38 2.82
C ARG A 7 -23.54 -21.16 4.31
N PRO A 8 -23.69 -19.90 4.75
CA PRO A 8 -24.11 -19.62 6.12
C PRO A 8 -25.41 -20.40 6.44
N GLN A 9 -25.49 -20.99 7.63
CA GLN A 9 -26.63 -21.77 8.15
C GLN A 9 -26.83 -23.19 7.60
N TYR A 10 -26.37 -23.51 6.39
CA TYR A 10 -26.62 -24.83 5.76
C TYR A 10 -25.43 -25.78 5.80
N ASP A 11 -24.21 -25.26 5.65
CA ASP A 11 -23.00 -26.09 5.58
C ASP A 11 -22.20 -26.01 6.90
N LYS A 12 -21.68 -27.15 7.37
CA LYS A 12 -20.82 -27.21 8.57
C LYS A 12 -19.42 -26.64 8.34
N SER A 13 -18.93 -26.71 7.11
CA SER A 13 -17.64 -26.18 6.67
C SER A 13 -17.69 -25.85 5.18
N GLY A 14 -16.92 -24.85 4.76
CA GLY A 14 -16.71 -24.50 3.36
C GLY A 14 -15.31 -24.89 2.91
N HIS A 15 -15.19 -25.45 1.71
CA HIS A 15 -13.90 -25.81 1.11
C HIS A 15 -13.72 -25.02 -0.19
N GLY A 16 -12.61 -24.29 -0.29
CA GLY A 16 -12.21 -23.57 -1.50
C GLY A 16 -10.89 -24.11 -2.02
N ILE A 17 -10.86 -24.52 -3.29
CA ILE A 17 -9.64 -25.02 -3.94
C ILE A 17 -9.18 -23.95 -4.93
N VAL A 18 -7.93 -23.51 -4.79
CA VAL A 18 -7.28 -22.59 -5.72
C VAL A 18 -6.28 -23.40 -6.55
N ILE A 19 -6.50 -23.47 -7.86
CA ILE A 19 -5.56 -24.08 -8.80
C ILE A 19 -4.73 -22.95 -9.41
N THR A 20 -3.42 -22.97 -9.20
CA THR A 20 -2.49 -21.96 -9.68
C THR A 20 -1.15 -22.59 -10.08
N GLN A 21 -0.26 -21.80 -10.67
CA GLN A 21 1.12 -22.19 -10.92
C GLN A 21 1.89 -22.29 -9.60
N HIS A 22 2.93 -23.13 -9.57
CA HIS A 22 3.74 -23.33 -8.36
C HIS A 22 4.43 -22.03 -7.89
N SER A 23 4.80 -21.14 -8.81
CA SER A 23 5.41 -19.83 -8.49
C SER A 23 4.49 -18.92 -7.67
N GLU A 24 3.18 -18.96 -7.93
CA GLU A 24 2.18 -18.09 -7.28
C GLU A 24 1.58 -18.69 -6.01
N LEU A 25 1.94 -19.94 -5.68
CA LEU A 25 1.38 -20.66 -4.54
C LEU A 25 1.62 -19.90 -3.22
N GLN A 26 2.84 -19.39 -3.03
CA GLN A 26 3.18 -18.61 -1.82
C GLN A 26 2.36 -17.33 -1.73
N TYR A 27 2.13 -16.63 -2.85
CA TYR A 27 1.32 -15.41 -2.88
C TYR A 27 -0.11 -15.68 -2.40
N TYR A 28 -0.79 -16.70 -2.95
CA TYR A 28 -2.15 -17.04 -2.55
C TYR A 28 -2.25 -17.58 -1.12
N LEU A 29 -1.23 -18.29 -0.63
CA LEU A 29 -1.16 -18.71 0.77
C LEU A 29 -1.04 -17.51 1.71
N SER A 30 -0.15 -16.56 1.38
CA SER A 30 0.03 -15.36 2.19
C SER A 30 -1.22 -14.48 2.19
N LEU A 31 -1.91 -14.37 1.06
CA LEU A 31 -3.17 -13.62 0.94
C LEU A 31 -4.28 -14.20 1.82
N ASN A 32 -4.48 -15.53 1.79
CA ASN A 32 -5.58 -16.16 2.53
C ASN A 32 -5.32 -16.30 4.03
N ASN A 33 -4.05 -16.30 4.45
CA ASN A 33 -3.65 -16.43 5.86
C ASN A 33 -3.26 -15.10 6.52
N GLN A 34 -3.65 -13.96 5.92
CA GLN A 34 -3.38 -12.61 6.47
C GLN A 34 -1.88 -12.30 6.66
N GLN A 35 -1.02 -12.92 5.84
CA GLN A 35 0.44 -12.70 5.89
C GLN A 35 0.91 -11.69 4.84
N LEU A 36 0.06 -11.30 3.90
CA LEU A 36 0.39 -10.31 2.89
C LEU A 36 0.12 -8.89 3.43
N PRO A 37 1.16 -8.06 3.66
CA PRO A 37 0.95 -6.68 4.07
C PRO A 37 0.32 -5.88 2.93
N VAL A 38 -0.55 -4.93 3.29
CA VAL A 38 -1.08 -3.96 2.33
C VAL A 38 -0.06 -2.85 2.14
N GLU A 39 0.37 -2.63 0.91
CA GLU A 39 1.38 -1.64 0.56
C GLU A 39 0.82 -0.57 -0.39
N SER A 40 1.35 0.65 -0.28
CA SER A 40 0.95 1.76 -1.15
C SER A 40 1.47 1.57 -2.58
N GLN A 41 0.57 1.70 -3.56
CA GLN A 41 0.87 1.75 -5.00
C GLN A 41 0.85 3.18 -5.54
N LEU A 42 0.81 4.19 -4.66
CA LEU A 42 0.67 5.60 -5.05
C LEU A 42 1.83 6.07 -5.94
N LEU A 43 3.04 5.54 -5.74
CA LEU A 43 4.26 6.03 -6.38
C LEU A 43 4.18 5.99 -7.92
N SER A 44 3.54 4.98 -8.50
CA SER A 44 3.41 4.86 -9.96
C SER A 44 2.42 5.86 -10.57
N ALA A 45 1.43 6.32 -9.79
CA ALA A 45 0.40 7.26 -10.23
C ALA A 45 0.59 8.66 -9.65
N LEU A 46 1.70 8.90 -8.96
CA LEU A 46 1.95 10.15 -8.23
C LEU A 46 1.89 11.40 -9.13
N PRO A 47 2.48 11.42 -10.35
CA PRO A 47 2.43 12.61 -11.20
C PRO A 47 1.00 13.01 -11.58
N ASP A 48 0.15 12.03 -11.86
CA ASP A 48 -1.24 12.26 -12.27
C ASP A 48 -2.08 12.77 -11.10
N LEU A 49 -1.87 12.22 -9.90
CA LEU A 49 -2.58 12.65 -8.70
C LEU A 49 -2.17 14.05 -8.26
N VAL A 50 -0.88 14.37 -8.29
CA VAL A 50 -0.41 15.74 -8.01
C VAL A 50 -0.95 16.72 -9.04
N ASN A 51 -0.98 16.34 -10.32
CA ASN A 51 -1.59 17.17 -11.37
C ASN A 51 -3.10 17.40 -11.12
N ALA A 52 -3.83 16.37 -10.69
CA ALA A 52 -5.24 16.52 -10.34
C ALA A 52 -5.44 17.52 -9.19
N GLU A 53 -4.62 17.46 -8.15
CA GLU A 53 -4.70 18.36 -7.00
C GLU A 53 -4.23 19.80 -7.32
N LEU A 54 -3.29 19.97 -8.25
CA LEU A 54 -2.94 21.28 -8.81
C LEU A 54 -4.13 21.90 -9.56
N VAL A 55 -4.83 21.10 -10.40
CA VAL A 55 -6.00 21.56 -11.16
C VAL A 55 -7.17 21.90 -10.23
N LEU A 56 -7.36 21.15 -9.14
CA LEU A 56 -8.35 21.44 -8.12
C LEU A 56 -8.01 22.68 -7.27
N GLY A 57 -6.75 23.11 -7.28
CA GLY A 57 -6.25 24.25 -6.50
C GLY A 57 -5.93 23.91 -5.04
N THR A 58 -5.95 22.63 -4.67
CA THR A 58 -5.53 22.12 -3.34
C THR A 58 -4.03 22.30 -3.15
N ILE A 59 -3.25 22.03 -4.20
CA ILE A 59 -1.80 22.27 -4.24
C ILE A 59 -1.58 23.53 -5.07
N GLN A 60 -0.86 24.51 -4.52
CA GLN A 60 -0.47 25.73 -5.25
C GLN A 60 1.03 25.95 -5.17
N THR A 61 1.65 25.50 -4.08
CA THR A 61 3.09 25.59 -3.85
C THR A 61 3.70 24.20 -3.66
N ARG A 62 5.03 24.14 -3.75
CA ARG A 62 5.77 22.92 -3.41
C ARG A 62 5.51 22.47 -1.97
N GLN A 63 5.35 23.41 -1.04
CA GLN A 63 5.08 23.08 0.36
C GLN A 63 3.70 22.43 0.52
N ASP A 64 2.71 22.85 -0.26
CA ASP A 64 1.37 22.24 -0.24
C ASP A 64 1.42 20.80 -0.76
N ALA A 65 2.24 20.53 -1.79
CA ALA A 65 2.44 19.18 -2.32
C ALA A 65 3.09 18.24 -1.29
N VAL A 66 4.11 18.74 -0.58
CA VAL A 66 4.78 18.05 0.54
C VAL A 66 3.78 17.72 1.64
N ASN A 67 2.95 18.70 2.03
CA ASN A 67 1.93 18.53 3.06
C ASN A 67 0.86 17.51 2.60
N TRP A 68 0.41 17.60 1.35
CA TRP A 68 -0.54 16.65 0.76
C TRP A 68 0.00 15.21 0.76
N LEU A 69 1.28 15.02 0.40
CA LEU A 69 1.94 13.72 0.47
C LEU A 69 1.97 13.16 1.90
N GLY A 70 2.12 14.02 2.91
CA GLY A 70 2.06 13.66 4.33
C GLY A 70 0.72 13.06 4.77
N TYR A 71 -0.39 13.37 4.07
CA TYR A 71 -1.70 12.78 4.35
C TYR A 71 -1.96 11.45 3.64
N SER A 72 -1.06 11.03 2.76
CA SER A 72 -1.25 9.84 1.94
C SER A 72 -0.90 8.54 2.68
N TYR A 73 -1.48 7.43 2.23
CA TYR A 73 -1.10 6.09 2.71
C TYR A 73 0.36 5.75 2.37
N LEU A 74 0.91 6.33 1.29
CA LEU A 74 2.32 6.17 0.92
C LEU A 74 3.24 6.66 2.05
N TYR A 75 2.99 7.86 2.59
CA TYR A 75 3.77 8.41 3.69
C TYR A 75 3.75 7.50 4.92
N VAL A 76 2.56 7.03 5.32
CA VAL A 76 2.43 6.11 6.46
C VAL A 76 3.23 4.83 6.25
N ARG A 77 3.23 4.25 5.05
CA ARG A 77 3.99 3.03 4.75
C ARG A 77 5.49 3.28 4.66
N MET A 78 5.93 4.42 4.12
CA MET A 78 7.35 4.81 4.12
C MET A 78 7.90 4.95 5.54
N MET A 79 7.11 5.46 6.48
CA MET A 79 7.48 5.56 7.89
C MET A 79 7.59 4.20 8.60
N HIS A 80 6.68 3.26 8.30
CA HIS A 80 6.66 1.96 8.97
C HIS A 80 7.60 0.93 8.33
N ALA A 81 7.85 1.04 7.02
CA ALA A 81 8.66 0.10 6.24
C ALA A 81 9.62 0.83 5.27
N PRO A 82 10.52 1.71 5.74
CA PRO A 82 11.34 2.59 4.90
C PRO A 82 12.17 1.84 3.87
N ARG A 83 12.71 0.67 4.24
CA ARG A 83 13.53 -0.18 3.35
C ARG A 83 12.79 -0.64 2.09
N LEU A 84 11.48 -0.88 2.18
CA LEU A 84 10.67 -1.31 1.04
C LEU A 84 10.50 -0.17 0.01
N TYR A 85 10.57 1.07 0.48
CA TYR A 85 10.46 2.28 -0.33
C TYR A 85 11.82 2.88 -0.72
N GLY A 86 12.91 2.14 -0.53
CA GLY A 86 14.26 2.57 -0.92
C GLY A 86 14.86 3.65 -0.02
N ILE A 87 14.36 3.81 1.21
CA ILE A 87 14.92 4.71 2.23
C ILE A 87 15.88 3.89 3.10
N SER A 88 17.14 4.34 3.19
CA SER A 88 18.12 3.71 4.07
C SER A 88 17.79 4.00 5.55
N PRO A 89 18.18 3.12 6.48
CA PRO A 89 17.94 3.36 7.91
C PRO A 89 18.61 4.64 8.42
N ASP A 90 19.79 4.97 7.87
CA ASP A 90 20.53 6.19 8.24
C ASP A 90 19.75 7.45 7.81
N GLU A 91 19.20 7.47 6.59
CA GLU A 91 18.33 8.57 6.11
C GLU A 91 17.03 8.69 6.90
N ALA A 92 16.45 7.56 7.36
CA ALA A 92 15.23 7.58 8.17
C ALA A 92 15.47 8.11 9.59
N GLU A 93 16.67 7.92 10.15
CA GLU A 93 17.07 8.49 11.44
C GLU A 93 17.38 9.98 11.35
N GLU A 94 18.00 10.42 10.25
CA GLU A 94 18.30 11.84 9.98
C GLU A 94 17.04 12.67 9.66
N ASP A 95 16.05 12.08 9.00
CA ASP A 95 14.79 12.73 8.63
C ASP A 95 13.57 11.91 9.08
N GLN A 96 13.25 12.01 10.37
CA GLN A 96 12.15 11.29 11.02
C GLN A 96 10.77 11.64 10.46
N LEU A 97 10.62 12.74 9.72
CA LEU A 97 9.37 13.12 9.06
C LEU A 97 9.44 12.97 7.54
N LEU A 98 10.55 12.45 7.03
CA LEU A 98 10.85 12.31 5.61
C LEU A 98 10.58 13.60 4.81
N GLU A 99 10.81 14.77 5.41
CA GLU A 99 10.56 16.08 4.81
C GLU A 99 11.28 16.30 3.49
N GLN A 100 12.46 15.71 3.32
CA GLN A 100 13.29 15.86 2.12
C GLN A 100 12.91 14.89 0.98
N ARG A 101 12.16 13.82 1.30
CA ARG A 101 11.76 12.77 0.34
C ARG A 101 10.28 12.84 -0.08
N ARG A 102 9.52 13.78 0.49
CA ARG A 102 8.17 14.16 0.08
C ARG A 102 8.16 15.41 -0.80
#